data_AF-A0A7X7RGX2-F1
#
_entry.id   AF-A0A7X7RGX2-F1
#
_cell.length_a   1.000
_cell.length_b   1.000
_cell.length_c   1.000
_cell.angle_alpha   90.00
_cell.angle_beta   90.00
_cell.angle_gamma   90.00
#
_symmetry.space_group_name_H-M   'P 1'
#
loop_
_entity.id
_entity.type
_entity.pdbx_description
1 polymer ?
#
loop_
_entity_poly.entity_id
_entity_poly.type
_entity_poly.pdbx_seq_one_letter_code
_entity_poly.pdbx_strand_id
1 'polypeptide(L)'
;MRVLHVLNADADVAMEEVDVSTVVADDKTAVPGCFDTSPDHYGKHGLGLYVRDVDLEADGRYRIRFDGLGLYARVYWDGAQVAECRLPYSTFEVDVAAAHGTHRLAVLVGTATGSRSGRPSTARATTTTPSAASTAP
;
A
#
# COMPACT_ATOMS: atom_id res chain seq x y z
N MET A 1 -1.12 10.42 -8.84
CA MET A 1 -0.82 9.18 -8.13
C MET A 1 -2.14 8.61 -7.64
N ARG A 2 -2.45 7.34 -7.90
CA ARG A 2 -3.65 6.65 -7.39
C ARG A 2 -3.27 5.95 -6.08
N VAL A 3 -4.23 5.64 -5.21
CA VAL A 3 -4.03 5.85 -3.77
C VAL A 3 -4.60 4.78 -2.86
N LEU A 4 -3.90 4.68 -1.73
CA LEU A 4 -4.30 4.23 -0.40
C LEU A 4 -5.66 3.53 -0.30
N HIS A 5 -5.64 2.22 -0.12
CA HIS A 5 -6.60 1.60 0.78
C HIS A 5 -6.02 1.50 2.17
N VAL A 6 -6.69 2.09 3.15
CA VAL A 6 -6.49 1.73 4.55
C VAL A 6 -7.22 0.41 4.78
N LEU A 7 -6.45 -0.67 4.89
CA LEU A 7 -6.99 -1.97 5.26
C LEU A 7 -7.19 -1.96 6.76
N ASN A 8 -8.47 -1.92 7.16
CA ASN A 8 -8.97 -2.06 8.53
C ASN A 8 -8.18 -1.27 9.59
N ALA A 9 -8.53 0.00 9.71
CA ALA A 9 -8.02 0.91 10.74
C ALA A 9 -8.18 0.45 12.20
N ASP A 10 -9.02 -0.56 12.44
CA ASP A 10 -9.36 -1.06 13.77
C ASP A 10 -8.96 -2.54 13.97
N ALA A 11 -8.30 -3.18 12.99
CA ALA A 11 -7.90 -4.58 13.08
C ALA A 11 -6.40 -4.80 12.81
N ASP A 12 -5.78 -5.63 13.65
CA ASP A 12 -4.43 -6.15 13.45
C ASP A 12 -4.41 -7.11 12.24
N VAL A 13 -4.36 -6.57 11.03
CA VAL A 13 -4.14 -7.35 9.80
C VAL A 13 -2.63 -7.51 9.59
N ALA A 14 -2.18 -8.76 9.46
CA ALA A 14 -0.78 -9.04 9.14
C ALA A 14 -0.51 -8.68 7.66
N MET A 15 0.66 -8.09 7.38
CA MET A 15 1.02 -7.71 6.00
C MET A 15 1.06 -8.90 5.03
N GLU A 16 1.31 -10.10 5.55
CA GLU A 16 1.33 -11.37 4.83
C GLU A 16 -0.06 -11.83 4.37
N GLU A 17 -1.11 -11.40 5.05
CA GLU A 17 -2.50 -11.81 4.77
C GLU A 17 -3.16 -10.93 3.70
N VAL A 18 -2.48 -9.85 3.28
CA VAL A 18 -2.98 -8.90 2.31
C VAL A 18 -2.66 -9.35 0.88
N ASP A 19 -3.68 -9.76 0.14
CA ASP A 19 -3.58 -9.93 -1.31
C ASP A 19 -3.73 -8.58 -2.02
N VAL A 20 -2.61 -7.92 -2.27
CA VAL A 20 -2.55 -6.59 -2.92
C VAL A 20 -3.11 -6.57 -4.35
N SER A 21 -3.20 -7.73 -5.02
CA SER A 21 -3.72 -7.80 -6.40
C SER A 21 -5.24 -7.58 -6.46
N THR A 22 -5.94 -7.95 -5.40
CA THR A 22 -7.41 -7.89 -5.29
C THR A 22 -7.94 -6.56 -4.78
N VAL A 23 -7.06 -5.69 -4.27
CA VAL A 23 -7.44 -4.42 -3.64
C VAL A 23 -7.62 -3.32 -4.70
N VAL A 24 -8.80 -2.69 -4.71
CA VAL A 24 -9.25 -1.73 -5.74
C VAL A 24 -9.09 -0.28 -5.29
N ALA A 25 -7.85 0.23 -5.29
CA ALA A 25 -7.48 1.60 -4.91
C ALA A 25 -8.32 2.71 -5.60
N ASP A 26 -9.40 3.16 -4.96
CA ASP A 26 -10.40 4.09 -5.52
C ASP A 26 -10.31 5.54 -5.00
N ASP A 27 -9.48 5.81 -3.99
CA ASP A 27 -9.28 7.17 -3.44
C ASP A 27 -8.08 7.92 -4.09
N LYS A 28 -7.79 9.15 -3.65
CA LYS A 28 -6.64 9.99 -4.01
C LYS A 28 -6.00 10.70 -2.79
N THR A 29 -4.70 10.54 -2.65
CA THR A 29 -3.82 11.08 -1.61
C THR A 29 -2.49 11.53 -2.23
N ALA A 30 -1.89 12.56 -1.64
CA ALA A 30 -0.62 13.08 -2.10
C ALA A 30 0.54 12.24 -1.54
N VAL A 31 1.60 12.12 -2.34
CA VAL A 31 2.91 11.65 -1.87
C VAL A 31 3.92 12.76 -2.16
N PRO A 32 4.71 13.22 -1.16
CA PRO A 32 4.78 12.69 0.20
C PRO A 32 3.53 12.97 1.06
N GLY A 33 3.23 12.10 2.01
CA GLY A 33 2.07 12.21 2.89
C GLY A 33 1.97 11.05 3.89
N CYS A 34 1.18 11.23 4.94
CA CYS A 34 0.83 10.17 5.89
C CYS A 34 -0.69 9.97 5.87
N PHE A 35 -1.16 8.72 5.90
CA PHE A 35 -2.60 8.48 5.78
C PHE A 35 -3.39 8.95 7.00
N ASP A 36 -2.79 8.85 8.18
CA ASP A 36 -3.40 9.19 9.47
C ASP A 36 -3.58 10.71 9.67
N THR A 37 -3.11 11.53 8.74
CA THR A 37 -3.36 12.98 8.71
C THR A 37 -4.50 13.36 7.78
N SER A 38 -5.02 12.41 6.98
CA SER A 38 -6.23 12.65 6.19
C SER A 38 -7.47 12.73 7.09
N PRO A 39 -8.47 13.57 6.77
CA PRO A 39 -9.68 13.69 7.58
C PRO A 39 -10.40 12.37 7.81
N ASP A 40 -10.47 11.51 6.79
CA ASP A 40 -11.20 10.24 6.83
C ASP A 40 -10.47 9.14 7.62
N HIS A 41 -9.16 9.32 7.84
CA HIS A 41 -8.33 8.36 8.55
C HIS A 41 -7.57 8.97 9.73
N TYR A 42 -8.03 10.12 10.23
CA TYR A 42 -7.35 10.84 11.27
C TYR A 42 -7.13 9.97 12.52
N GLY A 43 -5.86 9.80 12.91
CA GLY A 43 -5.45 9.02 14.09
C GLY A 43 -5.69 7.51 13.99
N LYS A 44 -6.01 6.98 12.80
CA LYS A 44 -6.18 5.55 12.58
C LYS A 44 -4.83 4.85 12.45
N HIS A 45 -4.73 3.62 12.96
CA HIS A 45 -3.55 2.77 12.84
C HIS A 45 -3.86 1.57 11.93
N GLY A 46 -2.85 0.95 11.33
CA GLY A 46 -3.06 -0.23 10.50
C GLY A 46 -2.18 -0.23 9.25
N LEU A 47 -2.72 -0.80 8.16
CA LEU A 47 -2.05 -0.94 6.89
C LEU A 47 -2.64 0.02 5.85
N GLY A 48 -1.78 0.68 5.08
CA GLY A 48 -2.11 1.51 3.93
C GLY A 48 -1.47 1.00 2.65
N LEU A 49 -2.26 0.78 1.60
CA LEU A 49 -1.78 0.31 0.29
C LEU A 49 -1.76 1.43 -0.75
N TYR A 50 -0.59 1.93 -1.11
CA TYR A 50 -0.40 2.92 -2.17
C TYR A 50 -0.17 2.24 -3.51
N VAL A 51 -0.89 2.63 -4.58
CA VAL A 51 -0.81 1.95 -5.89
C VAL A 51 -0.64 2.95 -7.02
N ARG A 52 0.37 2.75 -7.87
CA ARG A 52 0.60 3.61 -9.02
C ARG A 52 0.93 2.80 -10.27
N ASP A 53 0.29 3.17 -11.37
CA ASP A 53 0.70 2.75 -12.71
C ASP A 53 1.91 3.58 -13.15
N VAL A 54 2.95 2.89 -13.62
CA VAL A 54 4.22 3.45 -14.07
C VAL A 54 4.41 3.07 -15.52
N ASP A 55 4.46 4.07 -16.41
CA ASP A 55 4.72 3.87 -17.82
C ASP A 55 6.23 3.90 -18.08
N LEU A 56 6.73 2.87 -18.76
CA LEU A 56 8.15 2.70 -19.10
C LEU A 56 8.33 2.71 -20.62
N GLU A 57 9.22 3.58 -21.09
CA GLU A 57 9.48 3.81 -22.51
C GLU A 57 10.41 2.77 -23.16
N ALA A 58 11.03 1.89 -22.37
CA ALA A 58 11.98 0.90 -22.86
C ALA A 58 12.03 -0.35 -21.98
N ASP A 59 12.60 -1.42 -22.51
CA ASP A 59 12.99 -2.57 -21.70
C ASP A 59 14.26 -2.23 -20.91
N GLY A 60 14.34 -2.67 -19.65
CA GLY A 60 15.56 -2.43 -18.88
C GLY A 60 15.49 -2.78 -17.41
N ARG A 61 16.54 -2.34 -16.70
CA ARG A 61 16.63 -2.40 -15.24
C ARG A 61 16.39 -1.00 -14.68
N TYR A 62 15.38 -0.91 -13.82
CA TYR A 62 14.93 0.33 -13.20
C TYR A 62 15.19 0.28 -11.71
N ARG A 63 15.49 1.44 -11.13
CA ARG A 63 15.60 1.61 -9.68
C ARG A 63 14.43 2.41 -9.16
N ILE A 64 13.72 1.84 -8.21
CA ILE A 64 12.68 2.53 -7.45
C ILE A 64 13.34 3.00 -6.16
N ARG A 65 13.33 4.31 -5.95
CA ARG A 65 13.90 4.96 -4.77
C ARG A 65 12.80 5.56 -3.92
N PHE A 66 12.85 5.26 -2.63
CA PHE A 66 11.99 5.84 -1.60
C PHE A 66 12.88 6.65 -0.66
N ASP A 67 12.65 7.96 -0.57
CA ASP A 67 13.42 8.81 0.35
C ASP A 67 12.92 8.70 1.81
N GLY A 68 11.76 8.09 2.02
CA GLY A 68 11.23 7.77 3.35
C GLY A 68 9.96 6.92 3.25
N LEU A 69 9.86 5.92 4.13
CA LEU A 69 8.70 5.03 4.26
C LEU A 69 8.26 4.97 5.74
N GLY A 70 6.96 4.77 5.96
CA GLY A 70 6.40 4.51 7.29
C GLY A 70 6.89 3.18 7.87
N LEU A 71 6.82 3.04 9.20
CA LEU A 71 7.44 2.03 10.07
C LEU A 71 7.86 0.70 9.40
N TYR A 72 6.94 0.05 8.70
CA TYR A 72 7.20 -1.14 7.91
C TYR A 72 6.58 -1.00 6.52
N ALA A 73 7.28 -1.48 5.49
CA ALA A 73 6.79 -1.45 4.12
C ALA A 73 7.14 -2.70 3.32
N ARG A 74 6.23 -3.11 2.44
CA ARG A 74 6.45 -4.10 1.37
C ARG A 74 6.18 -3.48 0.02
N VAL A 75 7.07 -3.75 -0.92
CA VAL A 75 7.00 -3.21 -2.28
C VAL A 75 6.71 -4.35 -3.24
N TYR A 76 5.73 -4.12 -4.10
CA TYR A 76 5.26 -5.05 -5.11
C TYR A 76 5.36 -4.41 -6.49
N TRP A 77 5.81 -5.20 -7.46
CA TRP A 77 5.93 -4.85 -8.87
C TRP A 77 5.15 -5.87 -9.69
N ASP A 78 4.14 -5.43 -10.44
CA ASP A 78 3.20 -6.29 -11.19
C ASP A 78 2.60 -7.41 -10.34
N GLY A 79 2.34 -7.12 -9.06
CA GLY A 79 1.80 -8.07 -8.08
C GLY A 79 2.84 -8.97 -7.40
N ALA A 80 4.08 -9.03 -7.88
CA ALA A 80 5.15 -9.78 -7.22
C ALA A 80 5.84 -8.92 -6.14
N GLN A 81 6.03 -9.46 -4.93
CA GLN A 81 6.81 -8.78 -3.90
C GLN A 81 8.28 -8.73 -4.34
N VAL A 82 8.82 -7.52 -4.51
CA VAL A 82 10.21 -7.29 -4.91
C VAL A 82 11.11 -6.85 -3.76
N ALA A 83 10.51 -6.35 -2.67
CA ALA A 83 11.26 -5.77 -1.57
C ALA A 83 10.46 -5.68 -0.27
N GLU A 84 11.17 -5.56 0.85
CA GLU A 84 10.64 -5.25 2.17
C GLU A 84 11.60 -4.29 2.88
N CYS A 85 11.05 -3.26 3.54
CA CYS A 85 11.79 -2.28 4.34
C CYS A 85 11.26 -2.28 5.78
N ARG A 86 12.17 -2.45 6.74
CA ARG A 86 11.91 -2.40 8.19
C ARG A 86 12.56 -1.18 8.86
N LEU A 87 13.09 -0.26 8.06
CA LEU A 87 13.82 0.91 8.52
C LEU A 87 12.96 2.16 8.30
N PRO A 88 12.29 2.68 9.35
CA PRO A 88 11.48 3.87 9.21
C PRO A 88 12.32 5.07 8.76
N TYR A 89 11.72 5.91 7.92
CA TYR A 89 12.26 7.21 7.50
C TYR A 89 13.66 7.15 6.85
N SER A 90 14.10 5.96 6.45
CA SER A 90 15.38 5.74 5.81
C SER A 90 15.20 5.65 4.30
N THR A 91 16.21 6.10 3.55
CA THR A 91 16.25 5.86 2.11
C THR A 91 16.29 4.36 1.83
N PHE A 92 15.41 3.92 0.93
CA PHE A 92 15.29 2.54 0.51
C PHE A 92 15.26 2.47 -1.01
N GLU A 93 16.06 1.59 -1.61
CA GLU A 93 16.18 1.42 -3.05
C GLU A 93 15.94 -0.05 -3.41
N VAL A 94 15.19 -0.28 -4.49
CA VAL A 94 15.00 -1.61 -5.06
C VAL A 94 15.16 -1.55 -6.58
N ASP A 95 15.89 -2.51 -7.13
CA ASP A 95 16.07 -2.67 -8.57
C ASP A 95 15.08 -3.71 -9.12
N VAL A 96 14.38 -3.35 -10.19
CA VAL A 96 13.42 -4.21 -10.90
C VAL A 96 13.81 -4.31 -12.37
N ALA A 97 13.60 -5.48 -12.98
CA ALA A 97 13.66 -5.61 -14.43
C ALA A 97 12.24 -5.47 -14.97
N ALA A 98 12.05 -4.63 -15.99
CA ALA A 98 10.75 -4.36 -16.57
C ALA A 98 10.86 -4.19 -18.09
N ALA A 99 9.77 -4.52 -18.78
CA ALA A 99 9.65 -4.30 -20.21
C ALA A 99 9.11 -2.90 -20.48
N HIS A 100 9.10 -2.49 -21.74
CA HIS A 100 8.33 -1.34 -22.20
C HIS A 100 6.84 -1.59 -21.96
N GLY A 101 6.15 -0.59 -21.42
CA GLY A 101 4.71 -0.62 -21.17
C GLY A 101 4.34 -0.09 -19.78
N THR A 102 3.09 -0.35 -19.40
CA THR A 102 2.54 0.08 -18.11
C THR A 102 2.70 -1.03 -17.07
N HIS A 103 3.31 -0.68 -15.95
CA HIS A 103 3.56 -1.57 -14.82
C HIS A 103 2.87 -1.08 -13.56
N ARG A 104 2.45 -2.01 -12.68
CA ARG A 104 1.78 -1.68 -11.44
C ARG A 104 2.76 -1.72 -10.26
N LEU A 105 3.07 -0.55 -9.72
CA LEU A 105 3.77 -0.42 -8.44
C LEU A 105 2.76 -0.38 -7.30
N ALA A 106 2.90 -1.26 -6.32
CA ALA A 106 2.12 -1.21 -5.09
C ALA A 106 3.04 -1.23 -3.86
N VAL A 107 2.73 -0.38 -2.88
CA VAL A 107 3.51 -0.23 -1.65
C VAL A 107 2.56 -0.36 -0.47
N LEU A 108 2.67 -1.46 0.26
CA LEU A 108 1.93 -1.71 1.49
C LEU A 108 2.76 -1.18 2.65
N VAL A 109 2.26 -0.18 3.36
CA VAL A 109 2.94 0.44 4.50
C VAL A 109 2.08 0.22 5.75
N GLY A 110 2.68 0.05 6.90
CA GLY A 110 1.91 -0.04 8.13
C GLY A 110 2.74 -0.01 9.39
N THR A 111 2.03 0.10 10.51
CA THR A 111 2.63 0.10 11.85
C THR A 111 2.80 -1.31 12.42
N ALA A 112 2.27 -2.33 11.75
CA ALA A 112 2.28 -3.72 12.20
C ALA A 112 3.64 -4.39 11.91
N THR A 113 4.38 -4.73 12.97
CA THR A 113 5.51 -5.67 12.95
C THR A 113 4.97 -7.10 12.88
N GLY A 114 4.91 -7.76 11.73
CA GLY A 114 4.72 -9.23 11.70
C GLY A 114 5.89 -9.90 12.45
N SER A 115 5.72 -10.81 13.42
CA SER A 115 4.73 -11.88 13.56
C SER A 115 4.16 -11.99 14.99
N ARG A 116 2.88 -12.32 15.14
CA ARG A 116 2.36 -12.96 16.37
C ARG A 116 2.08 -14.41 16.04
N SER A 117 2.89 -15.32 16.56
CA SER A 117 2.56 -16.73 16.57
C SER A 117 1.22 -16.94 17.30
N GLY A 118 0.25 -17.58 16.64
CA GLY A 118 -0.77 -18.35 17.35
C GLY A 118 -2.19 -17.82 17.47
N ARG A 119 -2.75 -17.07 16.52
CA ARG A 119 -4.22 -17.01 16.40
C ARG A 119 -4.66 -16.86 14.93
N PRO A 120 -5.43 -17.80 14.36
CA PRO A 120 -6.00 -17.60 13.04
C PRO A 120 -6.96 -16.40 13.11
N SER A 121 -6.61 -15.32 12.43
CA SER A 121 -7.51 -14.21 12.18
C SER A 121 -8.55 -14.65 11.15
N THR A 122 -9.82 -14.63 11.51
CA THR A 122 -10.95 -14.86 10.59
C THR A 122 -11.31 -13.60 9.79
N ALA A 123 -10.47 -12.57 9.81
CA ALA A 123 -10.75 -11.30 9.13
C ALA A 123 -10.51 -11.44 7.62
N ARG A 124 -11.55 -11.86 6.89
CA ARG A 124 -11.60 -11.73 5.44
C ARG A 124 -11.63 -10.24 5.10
N ALA A 125 -10.79 -9.80 4.16
CA ALA A 125 -10.82 -8.44 3.64
C ALA A 125 -12.23 -8.14 3.12
N THR A 126 -12.98 -7.33 3.85
CA THR A 126 -14.29 -6.83 3.40
C THR A 126 -14.08 -5.44 2.85
N THR A 127 -14.27 -5.29 1.55
CA THR A 127 -14.27 -4.00 0.85
C THR A 127 -15.38 -3.14 1.44
N THR A 128 -15.04 -2.11 2.21
CA THR A 128 -16.00 -1.09 2.60
C THR A 128 -16.25 -0.20 1.38
N THR A 129 -17.35 -0.45 0.68
CA THR A 129 -17.86 0.46 -0.36
C THR A 129 -18.17 1.82 0.27
N PRO A 130 -17.74 2.96 -0.31
CA PRO A 130 -18.17 4.25 0.19
C PRO A 130 -19.69 4.38 0.03
N SER A 131 -20.38 4.64 1.15
CA SER A 131 -21.81 4.91 1.18
C SER A 131 -22.11 6.16 0.36
N ALA A 132 -22.81 6.02 -0.76
CA ALA A 132 -23.30 7.14 -1.55
C ALA A 132 -24.22 8.01 -0.68
N ALA A 133 -23.75 9.20 -0.29
CA ALA A 133 -24.59 10.22 0.30
C ALA A 133 -25.57 10.69 -0.78
N SER A 134 -26.84 10.30 -0.60
CA SER A 134 -27.98 10.72 -1.41
C SER A 134 -28.17 12.23 -1.30
N THR A 135 -27.83 12.97 -2.36
CA THR A 135 -28.39 14.30 -2.60
C THR A 135 -29.88 14.14 -2.91
N ALA A 136 -30.73 14.70 -2.07
CA ALA A 136 -32.16 14.87 -2.32
C ALA A 136 -32.48 16.39 -2.37
N PRO A 137 -33.58 16.77 -3.04
CA PRO A 137 -33.65 17.93 -3.94
C PRO A 137 -33.83 19.30 -3.27
#